data_AF-A0A1I3SMI9-F1
#
_entry.id   AF-A0A1I3SMI9-F1
#
_cell.length_a   1.000
_cell.length_b   1.000
_cell.length_c   1.000
_cell.angle_alpha   90.00
_cell.angle_beta   90.00
_cell.angle_gamma   90.00
#
_symmetry.space_group_name_H-M   'P 1'
#
loop_
_entity.id
_entity.type
_entity.pdbx_description
1 polymer ?
#
loop_
_entity_poly.entity_id
_entity_poly.type
_entity_poly.pdbx_seq_one_letter_code
_entity_poly.pdbx_strand_id
1 'polypeptide(L)'
;MFKREYIWLGIEAFFVLMAMILLKIWIFPFFISIWFPTGDLSSQMFTWTMLIMAVMTCFIYLGLGSQAKYLYRLSHSEAIFFFLLFHLLFYLPNPYLESVQIHWLRLGGDLIFLFSLQPVPFSLQWVVFFYLLFFQIGRSIQVLENQKGRRGNWLRSEIERMRS
;
A
#
# COMPACT_ATOMS: atom_id res chain seq x y z
N MET A 1 21.80 15.29 -4.89
CA MET A 1 22.09 14.76 -3.54
C MET A 1 20.82 14.06 -3.03
N PHE A 2 20.73 12.75 -3.18
CA PHE A 2 19.56 12.00 -2.70
C PHE A 2 19.59 11.99 -1.17
N LYS A 3 18.58 12.59 -0.54
CA LYS A 3 18.43 12.55 0.91
C LYS A 3 18.10 11.11 1.34
N ARG A 4 18.68 10.65 2.45
CA ARG A 4 18.55 9.25 2.94
C ARG A 4 17.09 8.85 3.15
N GLU A 5 16.25 9.83 3.45
CA GLU A 5 14.80 9.79 3.61
C GLU A 5 14.09 9.20 2.39
N TYR A 6 14.51 9.53 1.17
CA TYR A 6 13.92 8.98 -0.05
C TYR A 6 14.17 7.48 -0.19
N ILE A 7 15.38 7.05 0.19
CA ILE A 7 15.78 5.65 0.08
C ILE A 7 14.98 4.81 1.08
N TRP A 8 14.85 5.28 2.33
CA TRP A 8 14.06 4.58 3.35
C TRP A 8 12.58 4.48 2.97
N LEU A 9 11.96 5.59 2.54
CA LEU A 9 10.57 5.56 2.08
C LEU A 9 10.40 4.61 0.88
N GLY A 10 11.35 4.60 -0.05
CA GLY A 10 11.36 3.68 -1.20
C GLY A 10 11.43 2.22 -0.79
N ILE A 11 12.31 1.90 0.15
CA ILE A 11 12.47 0.54 0.69
C ILE A 11 11.19 0.12 1.44
N GLU A 12 10.62 0.98 2.28
CA GLU A 12 9.38 0.69 3.01
C GLU A 12 8.22 0.47 2.04
N ALA A 13 8.04 1.37 1.07
CA ALA A 13 7.01 1.24 0.04
C ALA A 13 7.17 -0.06 -0.75
N PHE A 14 8.39 -0.36 -1.21
CA PHE A 14 8.69 -1.58 -1.95
C PHE A 14 8.42 -2.83 -1.12
N PHE A 15 8.87 -2.85 0.14
CA PHE A 15 8.66 -3.97 1.05
C PHE A 15 7.17 -4.24 1.30
N VAL A 16 6.41 -3.19 1.63
CA VAL A 16 4.96 -3.32 1.90
C VAL A 16 4.23 -3.80 0.64
N LEU A 17 4.54 -3.26 -0.54
CA LEU A 17 3.91 -3.68 -1.79
C LEU A 17 4.29 -5.12 -2.17
N MET A 18 5.55 -5.52 -1.99
CA MET A 18 5.96 -6.92 -2.22
C MET A 18 5.30 -7.88 -1.24
N ALA A 19 5.14 -7.50 0.03
CA ALA A 19 4.42 -8.30 1.00
C ALA A 19 2.95 -8.50 0.57
N MET A 20 2.31 -7.46 0.03
CA MET A 20 0.95 -7.57 -0.53
C MET A 20 0.89 -8.50 -1.75
N ILE A 21 1.87 -8.42 -2.65
CA ILE A 21 1.96 -9.32 -3.81
C ILE A 21 2.10 -10.77 -3.36
N LEU A 22 3.00 -11.03 -2.40
CA LEU A 22 3.20 -12.37 -1.84
C LEU A 22 1.94 -12.91 -1.15
N LEU A 23 1.26 -12.06 -0.39
CA LEU A 23 -0.02 -12.40 0.24
C LEU A 23 -1.04 -12.83 -0.81
N LYS A 24 -1.18 -12.04 -1.87
CA LYS A 24 -2.17 -12.25 -2.94
C LYS A 24 -1.90 -13.51 -3.77
N ILE A 25 -0.65 -13.77 -4.13
CA ILE A 25 -0.30 -14.84 -5.09
C ILE A 25 -0.04 -16.17 -4.40
N TRP A 26 0.45 -16.13 -3.16
CA TRP A 26 0.94 -17.34 -2.49
C TRP A 26 0.12 -17.66 -1.24
N ILE A 27 0.05 -16.72 -0.29
CA ILE A 27 -0.50 -17.02 1.04
C ILE A 27 -2.00 -17.27 0.96
N PHE A 28 -2.79 -16.34 0.41
CA PHE A 28 -4.24 -16.54 0.32
C PHE A 28 -4.64 -17.73 -0.55
N PRO A 29 -4.08 -17.94 -1.76
CA PRO A 29 -4.41 -19.11 -2.57
C PRO A 29 -4.10 -20.44 -1.86
N PHE A 30 -3.00 -20.49 -1.10
CA PHE A 30 -2.66 -21.66 -0.29
C PHE A 30 -3.67 -21.93 0.82
N PHE A 31 -4.10 -20.90 1.56
CA PHE A 31 -5.11 -21.09 2.60
C PHE A 31 -6.48 -21.41 2.00
N ILE A 32 -6.85 -20.78 0.88
CA ILE A 32 -8.14 -21.06 0.23
C ILE A 32 -8.22 -22.51 -0.24
N SER A 33 -7.14 -23.06 -0.80
CA SER A 33 -7.13 -24.44 -1.30
C SER A 33 -7.26 -25.49 -0.18
N ILE A 34 -6.73 -25.22 1.01
CA ILE A 34 -6.82 -26.13 2.16
C ILE A 34 -8.20 -26.07 2.82
N TRP A 35 -8.75 -24.86 3.00
CA TRP A 35 -9.96 -24.65 3.81
C TRP A 35 -11.26 -24.73 3.00
N PHE A 36 -11.21 -24.48 1.69
CA PHE A 36 -12.37 -24.47 0.80
C PHE A 36 -12.16 -25.44 -0.38
N PRO A 37 -12.28 -26.76 -0.15
CA PRO A 37 -12.03 -27.77 -1.17
C PRO A 37 -13.13 -27.84 -2.26
N THR A 38 -14.28 -27.21 -2.05
CA THR A 38 -15.36 -27.14 -3.04
C THR A 38 -15.14 -25.98 -4.02
N GLY A 39 -15.27 -26.26 -5.32
CA GLY A 39 -14.90 -25.32 -6.39
C GLY A 39 -15.63 -23.97 -6.34
N ASP A 40 -16.95 -23.99 -6.09
CA ASP A 40 -17.77 -22.76 -6.08
C ASP A 40 -17.40 -21.84 -4.90
N LEU A 41 -17.22 -22.42 -3.71
CA LEU A 41 -16.85 -21.67 -2.51
C LEU A 41 -15.43 -21.13 -2.61
N SER A 42 -14.50 -21.92 -3.16
CA SER A 42 -13.12 -21.51 -3.44
C SER A 42 -13.08 -20.29 -4.37
N SER A 43 -13.81 -20.35 -5.49
CA SER A 43 -13.90 -19.25 -6.47
C SER A 43 -14.46 -17.96 -5.86
N GLN A 44 -15.51 -18.09 -5.04
CA GLN A 44 -16.08 -16.95 -4.33
C GLN A 44 -15.07 -16.35 -3.35
N MET A 45 -14.35 -17.16 -2.57
CA MET A 45 -13.31 -16.69 -1.65
C MET A 45 -12.18 -15.99 -2.39
N PHE A 46 -11.73 -16.51 -3.53
CA PHE A 46 -10.73 -15.84 -4.38
C PHE A 46 -11.19 -14.43 -4.79
N THR A 47 -12.45 -14.30 -5.21
CA THR A 47 -13.01 -12.99 -5.60
C THR A 47 -13.02 -12.01 -4.43
N TRP A 48 -13.48 -12.44 -3.26
CA TRP A 48 -13.46 -11.61 -2.05
C TRP A 48 -12.06 -11.20 -1.63
N THR A 49 -11.09 -12.13 -1.69
CA THR A 49 -9.69 -11.81 -1.41
C THR A 49 -9.16 -10.77 -2.38
N MET A 50 -9.45 -10.87 -3.69
CA MET A 50 -9.02 -9.86 -4.66
C MET A 50 -9.57 -8.46 -4.31
N LEU A 51 -10.84 -8.37 -3.91
CA LEU A 51 -11.46 -7.12 -3.46
C LEU A 51 -10.78 -6.55 -2.22
N ILE A 52 -10.57 -7.38 -1.19
CA ILE A 52 -9.89 -6.97 0.04
C ILE A 52 -8.48 -6.47 -0.27
N MET A 53 -7.73 -7.19 -1.11
CA MET A 53 -6.38 -6.80 -1.48
C MET A 53 -6.34 -5.46 -2.20
N ALA A 54 -7.27 -5.19 -3.11
CA ALA A 54 -7.33 -3.91 -3.81
C ALA A 54 -7.66 -2.74 -2.86
N VAL A 55 -8.63 -2.93 -1.96
CA VAL A 55 -8.96 -1.92 -0.94
C VAL A 55 -7.76 -1.67 -0.01
N MET A 56 -7.10 -2.74 0.44
CA MET A 56 -5.88 -2.64 1.26
C MET A 56 -4.75 -1.91 0.53
N THR A 57 -4.56 -2.16 -0.77
CA THR A 57 -3.58 -1.41 -1.59
C THR A 57 -3.91 0.07 -1.63
N CYS A 58 -5.18 0.46 -1.74
CA CYS A 58 -5.59 1.88 -1.67
C CYS A 58 -5.20 2.50 -0.31
N PHE A 59 -5.46 1.80 0.80
CA PHE A 59 -5.05 2.26 2.13
C PHE A 59 -3.53 2.35 2.30
N ILE A 60 -2.78 1.44 1.68
CA ILE A 60 -1.31 1.51 1.67
C ILE A 60 -0.86 2.79 0.97
N TYR A 61 -1.41 3.13 -0.19
CA TYR A 61 -1.07 4.40 -0.87
C TYR A 61 -1.46 5.63 -0.06
N LEU A 62 -2.61 5.62 0.63
CA LEU A 62 -2.96 6.67 1.60
C LEU A 62 -1.90 6.78 2.70
N GLY A 63 -1.50 5.66 3.29
CA GLY A 63 -0.51 5.58 4.36
C GLY A 63 0.87 6.08 3.91
N LEU A 64 1.35 5.65 2.74
CA LEU A 64 2.59 6.12 2.14
C LEU A 64 2.56 7.62 1.86
N GLY A 65 1.42 8.14 1.39
CA GLY A 65 1.20 9.58 1.23
C GLY A 65 1.33 10.34 2.55
N SER A 66 0.67 9.84 3.59
CA SER A 66 0.75 10.42 4.93
C SER A 66 2.19 10.42 5.46
N GLN A 67 2.89 9.28 5.39
CA GLN A 67 4.29 9.16 5.81
C GLN A 67 5.21 10.10 5.03
N ALA A 68 5.04 10.20 3.71
CA ALA A 68 5.83 11.09 2.87
C ALA A 68 5.78 12.55 3.35
N LYS A 69 4.63 13.03 3.85
CA LYS A 69 4.49 14.40 4.36
C LYS A 69 4.87 14.53 5.84
N TYR A 70 4.40 13.64 6.70
CA TYR A 70 4.48 13.84 8.15
C TYR A 70 5.73 13.20 8.79
N LEU A 71 6.20 12.07 8.25
CA LEU A 71 7.40 11.37 8.73
C LEU A 71 8.65 11.86 7.99
N TYR A 72 8.61 11.83 6.65
CA TYR A 72 9.76 12.17 5.80
C TYR A 72 9.81 13.64 5.36
N ARG A 73 8.78 14.43 5.69
CA ARG A 73 8.71 15.89 5.45
C ARG A 73 8.97 16.30 4.00
N LEU A 74 8.62 15.44 3.04
CA LEU A 74 8.76 15.74 1.62
C LEU A 74 7.80 16.86 1.24
N SER A 75 8.28 17.84 0.50
CA SER A 75 7.44 18.85 -0.14
C SER A 75 6.52 18.20 -1.18
N HIS A 76 5.51 18.94 -1.65
CA HIS A 76 4.53 18.41 -2.59
C HIS A 76 5.18 17.97 -3.93
N SER A 77 6.09 18.79 -4.46
CA SER A 77 6.84 18.49 -5.68
C SER A 77 7.79 17.30 -5.50
N GLU A 78 8.53 17.25 -4.40
CA GLU A 78 9.42 16.12 -4.06
C GLU A 78 8.64 14.80 -3.95
N ALA A 79 7.43 14.83 -3.40
CA ALA A 79 6.60 13.64 -3.24
C ALA A 79 6.03 13.15 -4.58
N ILE A 80 5.59 14.05 -5.47
CA ILE A 80 5.18 13.69 -6.84
C ILE A 80 6.37 13.10 -7.59
N PHE A 81 7.53 13.77 -7.52
CA PHE A 81 8.74 13.29 -8.19
C PHE A 81 9.14 11.90 -7.69
N PHE A 82 9.15 11.68 -6.37
CA PHE A 82 9.41 10.38 -5.77
C PHE A 82 8.40 9.32 -6.23
N PHE A 83 7.11 9.64 -6.22
CA PHE A 83 6.07 8.73 -6.67
C PHE A 83 6.27 8.35 -8.14
N LEU A 84 6.49 9.33 -9.02
CA LEU A 84 6.72 9.06 -10.44
C LEU A 84 7.98 8.25 -10.65
N LEU A 85 9.09 8.58 -9.98
CA LEU A 85 10.35 7.87 -10.07
C LEU A 85 10.21 6.40 -9.62
N PHE A 86 9.48 6.17 -8.53
CA PHE A 86 9.20 4.82 -8.02
C PHE A 86 8.46 3.97 -9.06
N HIS A 87 7.47 4.56 -9.74
CA HIS A 87 6.67 3.85 -10.75
C HIS A 87 7.34 3.81 -12.14
N LEU A 88 8.29 4.70 -12.41
CA LEU A 88 9.04 4.74 -13.67
C LEU A 88 9.82 3.44 -13.91
N LEU A 89 10.26 2.77 -12.84
CA LEU A 89 10.91 1.47 -12.90
C LEU A 89 10.05 0.42 -13.62
N PHE A 90 8.72 0.53 -13.55
CA PHE A 90 7.79 -0.37 -14.24
C PHE A 90 7.60 -0.07 -15.73
N TYR A 91 8.15 1.04 -16.24
CA TYR A 91 8.15 1.35 -17.67
C TYR A 91 9.45 0.93 -18.36
N LEU A 92 10.44 0.45 -17.61
CA LEU A 92 11.70 -0.02 -18.17
C LEU A 92 11.50 -1.42 -18.78
N PRO A 93 11.89 -1.66 -20.04
CA PRO A 93 11.81 -2.97 -20.65
C PRO A 93 12.84 -3.91 -20.01
N ASN A 94 12.39 -4.74 -19.06
CA ASN A 94 13.21 -5.73 -18.38
C ASN A 94 12.37 -6.97 -18.07
N PRO A 95 12.75 -8.16 -18.59
CA PRO A 95 11.96 -9.38 -18.46
C PRO A 95 11.75 -9.82 -17.00
N TYR A 96 12.68 -9.51 -16.10
CA TYR A 96 12.52 -9.80 -14.67
C TYR A 96 11.50 -8.87 -14.00
N LEU A 97 11.35 -7.64 -14.51
CA LEU A 97 10.39 -6.65 -14.01
C LEU A 97 8.99 -6.84 -14.60
N GLU A 98 8.86 -7.45 -15.78
CA GLU A 98 7.56 -7.68 -16.43
C GLU A 98 6.60 -8.51 -15.55
N SER A 99 7.08 -9.60 -14.95
CA SER A 99 6.27 -10.42 -14.04
C SER A 99 5.81 -9.62 -12.81
N VAL A 100 6.74 -8.90 -12.18
CA VAL A 100 6.45 -8.05 -11.02
C VAL A 100 5.47 -6.93 -11.39
N GLN A 101 5.64 -6.32 -12.55
CA GLN A 101 4.78 -5.27 -13.09
C GLN A 101 3.35 -5.78 -13.29
N ILE A 102 3.15 -6.97 -13.86
CA ILE A 102 1.82 -7.56 -14.05
C ILE A 102 1.13 -7.76 -12.70
N HIS A 103 1.85 -8.32 -11.72
CA HIS A 103 1.28 -8.57 -10.39
C HIS A 103 0.99 -7.28 -9.63
N TRP A 104 1.87 -6.29 -9.75
CA TRP A 104 1.69 -4.97 -9.17
C TRP A 104 0.48 -4.24 -9.77
N LEU A 105 0.32 -4.29 -11.09
CA LEU A 105 -0.84 -3.74 -11.82
C LEU A 105 -2.15 -4.36 -11.35
N ARG A 106 -2.16 -5.68 -11.18
CA ARG A 106 -3.34 -6.43 -10.75
C ARG A 106 -3.74 -6.15 -9.30
N LEU A 107 -2.86 -5.62 -8.43
CA LEU A 107 -3.22 -5.36 -7.03
C LEU A 107 -4.48 -4.49 -6.91
N GLY A 108 -4.55 -3.40 -7.65
CA GLY A 108 -5.71 -2.51 -7.71
C GLY A 108 -6.52 -2.67 -8.99
N GLY A 109 -5.92 -3.13 -10.09
CA GLY A 109 -6.63 -3.30 -11.35
C GLY A 109 -7.71 -4.36 -11.34
N ASP A 110 -7.56 -5.39 -10.49
CA ASP A 110 -8.59 -6.42 -10.35
C ASP A 110 -9.90 -5.86 -9.79
N LEU A 111 -9.87 -4.80 -8.98
CA LEU A 111 -11.09 -4.12 -8.50
C LEU A 111 -11.88 -3.51 -9.67
N ILE A 112 -11.18 -2.78 -10.53
CA ILE A 112 -11.81 -2.13 -11.68
C ILE A 112 -12.32 -3.20 -12.65
N PHE A 113 -11.55 -4.27 -12.88
CA PHE A 113 -11.97 -5.40 -13.70
C PHE A 113 -13.24 -6.08 -13.17
N LEU A 114 -13.33 -6.31 -11.86
CA LEU A 114 -14.48 -6.98 -11.24
C LEU A 114 -15.80 -6.20 -11.34
N PHE A 115 -15.75 -4.86 -11.41
CA PHE A 115 -16.94 -4.00 -11.50
C PHE A 115 -17.17 -3.39 -12.89
N SER A 116 -16.31 -3.71 -13.85
CA SER A 116 -16.33 -3.17 -15.20
C SER A 116 -17.27 -3.97 -16.10
N LEU A 117 -18.40 -3.37 -16.51
CA LEU A 117 -19.39 -3.98 -17.42
C LEU A 117 -18.92 -4.05 -18.89
N GLN A 118 -17.85 -3.34 -19.26
CA GLN A 118 -17.28 -3.32 -20.61
C GLN A 118 -15.75 -3.37 -20.53
N PRO A 119 -15.04 -3.99 -21.49
CA PRO A 119 -13.58 -4.04 -21.47
C PRO A 119 -12.98 -2.63 -21.56
N VAL A 120 -12.75 -1.99 -20.41
CA VAL A 120 -12.03 -0.73 -20.33
C VAL A 120 -10.60 -1.03 -20.79
N PRO A 121 -10.02 -0.29 -21.76
CA PRO A 121 -8.64 -0.47 -22.19
C PRO A 121 -7.72 -0.13 -21.02
N PHE A 122 -7.37 -1.16 -20.25
CA PHE A 122 -6.71 -1.03 -18.97
C PHE A 122 -5.22 -0.82 -19.20
N SER A 123 -4.78 0.43 -19.06
CA SER A 123 -3.40 0.82 -19.29
C SER A 123 -2.69 1.10 -17.96
N LEU A 124 -1.39 0.84 -17.90
CA LEU A 124 -0.56 1.10 -16.72
C LEU A 124 -0.68 2.54 -16.23
N GLN A 125 -0.88 3.48 -17.14
CA GLN A 125 -1.07 4.89 -16.83
C GLN A 125 -2.30 5.14 -15.95
N TRP A 126 -3.42 4.45 -16.21
CA TRP A 126 -4.64 4.61 -15.41
C TRP A 126 -4.46 4.13 -13.97
N VAL A 127 -3.80 2.99 -13.77
CA VAL A 127 -3.51 2.46 -12.44
C VAL A 127 -2.59 3.37 -11.65
N VAL A 128 -1.49 3.80 -12.28
CA VAL A 128 -0.52 4.71 -11.66
C VAL A 128 -1.21 6.03 -11.31
N PHE A 129 -2.06 6.55 -12.18
CA PHE A 129 -2.86 7.75 -11.90
C PHE A 129 -3.81 7.56 -10.72
N PHE A 130 -4.53 6.43 -10.67
CA PHE A 130 -5.42 6.12 -9.57
C PHE A 130 -4.67 6.04 -8.23
N TYR A 131 -3.54 5.35 -8.18
CA TYR A 131 -2.70 5.31 -6.98
C TYR A 131 -2.11 6.67 -6.61
N LEU A 132 -1.79 7.51 -7.60
CA LEU A 132 -1.33 8.88 -7.34
C LEU A 132 -2.41 9.68 -6.62
N LEU A 133 -3.70 9.52 -6.99
CA LEU A 133 -4.80 10.19 -6.29
C LEU A 133 -4.87 9.76 -4.83
N PHE A 134 -4.84 8.46 -4.54
CA PHE A 134 -4.80 7.97 -3.15
C PHE A 134 -3.56 8.47 -2.41
N PHE A 135 -2.39 8.43 -3.04
CA PHE A 135 -1.17 8.97 -2.43
C PHE A 135 -1.31 10.46 -2.07
N GLN A 136 -1.90 11.28 -2.95
CA GLN A 136 -2.14 12.70 -2.69
C GLN A 136 -3.18 12.93 -1.59
N ILE A 137 -4.27 12.17 -1.57
CA ILE A 137 -5.27 12.22 -0.50
C ILE A 137 -4.61 11.85 0.84
N GLY A 138 -3.77 10.81 0.83
CA GLY A 138 -2.99 10.37 1.98
C GLY A 138 -2.13 11.47 2.59
N ARG A 139 -1.51 12.32 1.76
CA ARG A 139 -0.74 13.49 2.22
C ARG A 139 -1.58 14.50 3.00
N SER A 140 -2.90 14.54 2.80
CA SER A 140 -3.77 15.43 3.56
C SER A 140 -4.22 14.83 4.90
N ILE A 141 -4.00 13.53 5.10
CA ILE A 141 -4.42 12.80 6.30
C ILE A 141 -3.24 12.70 7.26
N GLN A 142 -3.36 13.31 8.44
CA GLN A 142 -2.39 13.15 9.52
C GLN A 142 -2.88 12.06 10.49
N VAL A 143 -2.11 10.98 10.60
CA VAL A 143 -2.33 9.99 11.66
C VAL A 143 -1.72 10.57 12.94
N LEU A 144 -2.58 11.16 13.78
CA LEU A 144 -2.17 11.62 15.11
C LEU A 144 -2.02 10.40 16.01
N GLU A 145 -0.78 9.94 16.21
CA GLU A 145 -0.48 9.01 17.29
C GLU A 145 -0.79 9.72 18.61
N ASN A 146 -1.84 9.27 19.29
CA ASN A 146 -2.31 9.88 20.53
C ASN A 146 -1.24 9.64 21.62
N GLN A 147 -0.28 10.56 21.74
CA GLN A 147 0.73 10.58 22.82
C GLN A 147 0.12 10.67 24.24
N LYS A 148 -1.21 10.74 24.36
CA LYS A 148 -1.94 10.69 25.63
C LYS A 148 -1.58 9.49 26.50
N GLY A 149 -1.21 8.34 25.92
CA GLY A 149 -0.81 7.14 26.69
C GLY A 149 0.52 7.28 27.43
N ARG A 150 1.56 7.88 26.81
CA ARG A 150 2.89 7.99 27.43
C ARG A 150 2.96 9.09 28.49
N ARG A 151 2.28 10.22 28.26
CA ARG A 151 2.24 11.32 29.25
C ARG A 151 1.41 10.95 30.48
N GLY A 152 0.33 10.19 30.31
CA GLY A 152 -0.49 9.66 31.41
C GLY A 152 0.30 8.69 32.29
N ASN A 153 1.06 7.76 31.70
CA ASN A 153 1.90 6.82 32.46
C ASN A 153 3.07 7.52 33.17
N TRP A 154 3.70 8.52 32.54
CA TRP A 154 4.74 9.31 33.19
C TRP A 154 4.19 10.10 34.39
N LEU A 155 3.07 10.82 34.22
CA LEU A 155 2.40 11.53 35.32
C LEU A 155 2.00 10.59 36.47
N ARG A 156 1.48 9.40 36.14
CA ARG A 156 1.12 8.39 37.15
C ARG A 156 2.34 7.89 37.92
N SER A 157 3.44 7.61 37.22
CA SER A 157 4.70 7.18 37.84
C SER A 157 5.35 8.26 38.72
N GLU A 158 5.22 9.53 38.34
CA GLU A 158 5.77 10.66 39.10
C GLU A 158 4.94 10.94 40.35
N ILE A 159 3.60 10.82 40.26
CA ILE A 159 2.69 10.93 41.42
C ILE A 159 2.91 9.78 42.41
N GLU A 160 3.14 8.56 41.94
CA GLU A 160 3.48 7.42 42.80
C GLU A 160 4.83 7.61 43.49
N ARG A 161 5.84 8.17 42.78
CA ARG A 161 7.16 8.49 43.36
C ARG A 161 7.12 9.59 44.43
N MET A 162 6.18 10.53 44.34
CA MET A 162 6.00 11.58 45.35
C MET A 162 5.22 11.11 46.59
N ARG A 163 4.58 9.93 46.53
CA ARG A 163 3.80 9.37 47.65
C ARG A 163 4.58 8.37 48.51
N SER A 164 5.68 7.82 48.00
CA SER A 164 6.63 6.95 48.73
C SER A 164 7.67 7.76 49.47
#